data_AF-A0AAV3ESC1-F1
#
_entry.id   AF-A0AAV3ESC1-F1
#
_cell.length_a   1.000
_cell.length_b   1.000
_cell.length_c   1.000
_cell.angle_alpha   90.00
_cell.angle_beta   90.00
_cell.angle_gamma   90.00
#
_symmetry.space_group_name_H-M   'P 1'
#
loop_
_entity.id
_entity.type
_entity.pdbx_description
1 polymer ?
#
loop_
_entity_poly.entity_id
_entity_poly.type
_entity_poly.pdbx_seq_one_letter_code
_entity_poly.pdbx_strand_id
1 'polypeptide(L)'
;MCEIFAHQPTENYQFITRSIRIDGHATSVKLEASFWETLEEIAEYQGLSVPRFISTIYKEALEHNGEVTNFASLLRCACLIYSRKPQETLSTL
;
A
#
# COMPACT_ATOMS: atom_id res chain seq x y z
N MET A 1 -18.10 5.11 -21.69
CA MET A 1 -17.70 5.82 -20.46
C MET A 1 -17.83 4.94 -19.22
N CYS A 2 -19.00 4.32 -18.97
CA CYS A 2 -19.18 3.43 -17.81
C CYS A 2 -18.51 2.05 -17.93
N GLU A 3 -18.21 1.54 -19.14
CA GLU A 3 -17.69 0.18 -19.26
C GLU A 3 -16.29 0.01 -18.66
N ILE A 4 -15.40 1.00 -18.83
CA ILE A 4 -14.04 0.94 -18.29
C ILE A 4 -14.03 0.93 -16.75
N PHE A 5 -14.97 1.61 -16.10
CA PHE A 5 -15.04 1.68 -14.62
C PHE A 5 -15.97 0.62 -14.01
N ALA A 6 -17.06 0.26 -14.70
CA ALA A 6 -18.08 -0.67 -14.20
C ALA A 6 -17.81 -2.13 -14.58
N HIS A 7 -17.06 -2.41 -15.65
CA HIS A 7 -16.66 -3.77 -16.03
C HIS A 7 -15.19 -4.07 -15.67
N GLN A 8 -14.67 -3.41 -14.65
CA GLN A 8 -13.39 -3.83 -14.08
C GLN A 8 -13.54 -5.27 -13.54
N PRO A 9 -12.53 -6.14 -13.73
CA PRO A 9 -12.56 -7.48 -13.14
C PRO A 9 -12.84 -7.40 -11.63
N THR A 10 -13.76 -8.22 -11.14
CA THR A 10 -14.09 -8.30 -9.71
C THR A 10 -12.87 -8.59 -8.85
N GLU A 11 -11.89 -9.26 -9.45
CA GLU A 11 -10.61 -9.60 -8.84
C GLU A 11 -9.80 -8.38 -8.42
N ASN A 12 -9.96 -7.23 -9.09
CA ASN A 12 -9.19 -6.02 -8.80
C ASN A 12 -9.59 -5.37 -7.47
N TYR A 13 -10.90 -5.34 -7.19
CA TYR A 13 -11.47 -4.67 -6.01
C TYR A 13 -11.92 -5.64 -4.90
N GLN A 14 -11.70 -6.94 -5.07
CA GLN A 14 -11.93 -7.91 -4.00
C GLN A 14 -10.99 -7.63 -2.82
N PHE A 15 -11.49 -7.75 -1.60
CA PHE A 15 -10.65 -7.60 -0.43
C PHE A 15 -9.78 -8.83 -0.20
N ILE A 16 -8.48 -8.58 -0.02
CA ILE A 16 -7.48 -9.54 0.44
C ILE A 16 -6.99 -9.09 1.81
N THR A 17 -6.97 -10.03 2.76
CA THR A 17 -6.43 -9.81 4.10
C THR A 17 -5.08 -10.50 4.21
N ARG A 18 -4.04 -9.76 4.62
CA ARG A 18 -2.70 -10.30 4.86
C ARG A 18 -2.25 -9.95 6.28
N SER A 19 -1.55 -10.89 6.93
CA SER A 19 -0.91 -10.63 8.22
C SER A 19 0.48 -10.07 7.99
N ILE A 20 0.71 -8.84 8.45
CA ILE A 20 1.99 -8.13 8.34
C ILE A 20 2.55 -7.95 9.75
N ARG A 21 3.83 -8.28 9.95
CA ARG A 21 4.51 -8.02 11.22
C ARG A 21 5.03 -6.59 11.25
N ILE A 22 4.49 -5.77 12.14
CA ILE A 22 4.90 -4.39 12.37
C ILE A 22 5.39 -4.31 13.82
N ASP A 23 6.65 -3.94 14.03
CA ASP A 23 7.30 -3.89 15.36
C ASP A 23 7.10 -5.16 16.21
N GLY A 24 7.18 -6.32 15.55
CA GLY A 24 7.02 -7.63 16.21
C GLY A 24 5.57 -8.04 16.46
N HIS A 25 4.59 -7.14 16.26
CA HIS A 25 3.17 -7.45 16.37
C HIS A 25 2.60 -7.89 15.02
N ALA A 26 1.83 -8.98 15.02
CA ALA A 26 1.09 -9.41 13.83
C ALA A 26 -0.15 -8.54 13.66
N THR A 27 -0.15 -7.73 12.61
CA THR A 27 -1.23 -6.81 12.25
C THR A 27 -1.98 -7.33 11.03
N SER A 28 -3.29 -7.49 11.14
CA SER A 28 -4.14 -7.90 10.02
C SER A 28 -4.49 -6.68 9.16
N VAL A 29 -4.04 -6.66 7.92
CA VAL A 29 -4.28 -5.57 6.97
C VAL A 29 -5.21 -6.07 5.87
N LYS A 30 -6.32 -5.36 5.64
CA LYS A 30 -7.32 -5.69 4.61
C LYS A 30 -7.38 -4.58 3.56
N LEU A 31 -7.02 -4.92 2.34
CA LEU A 31 -6.99 -4.03 1.17
C LEU A 31 -7.51 -4.76 -0.07
N GLU A 32 -7.92 -4.01 -1.07
CA GLU A 32 -8.29 -4.49 -2.39
C GLU A 32 -7.06 -5.07 -3.11
N ALA A 33 -7.27 -6.06 -3.99
CA ALA A 33 -6.17 -6.74 -4.68
C ALA A 33 -5.25 -5.78 -5.44
N SER A 34 -5.81 -4.81 -6.16
CA SER A 34 -5.00 -3.83 -6.90
C SER A 34 -4.11 -2.97 -6.01
N PHE A 35 -4.50 -2.71 -4.75
CA PHE A 35 -3.59 -2.03 -3.81
C PHE A 35 -2.47 -2.95 -3.36
N TRP A 36 -2.72 -4.24 -3.17
CA TRP A 36 -1.66 -5.20 -2.86
C TRP A 36 -0.65 -5.34 -4.01
N GLU A 37 -1.12 -5.42 -5.25
CA GLU A 37 -0.27 -5.46 -6.44
C GLU A 37 0.60 -4.20 -6.55
N THR A 38 0.02 -3.02 -6.31
CA THR A 38 0.78 -1.77 -6.32
C THR A 38 1.83 -1.74 -5.19
N LEU A 39 1.51 -2.23 -3.99
CA LEU A 39 2.47 -2.34 -2.89
C LEU A 39 3.60 -3.34 -3.18
N GLU A 40 3.30 -4.42 -3.91
CA GLU A 40 4.27 -5.41 -4.39
C GLU A 40 5.25 -4.76 -5.38
N GLU A 41 4.73 -4.06 -6.38
CA GLU A 41 5.53 -3.35 -7.39
C GLU A 41 6.47 -2.33 -6.75
N ILE A 42 5.97 -1.49 -5.83
CA ILE A 42 6.80 -0.49 -5.16
C ILE A 42 7.87 -1.15 -4.28
N ALA A 43 7.51 -2.20 -3.55
CA ALA A 43 8.47 -2.91 -2.69
C ALA A 43 9.57 -3.58 -3.53
N GLU A 44 9.21 -4.20 -4.65
CA GLU A 44 10.15 -4.81 -5.58
C GLU A 44 11.12 -3.78 -6.14
N TYR A 45 10.63 -2.61 -6.55
CA TYR A 45 11.48 -1.51 -7.03
C TYR A 45 12.51 -1.06 -5.98
N GLN A 46 12.11 -1.02 -4.71
CA GLN A 46 13.00 -0.66 -3.60
C GLN A 46 13.91 -1.81 -3.15
N GLY A 47 13.80 -3.01 -3.74
CA GLY A 47 14.52 -4.19 -3.27
C GLY A 47 14.10 -4.65 -1.88
N LEU A 48 12.86 -4.35 -1.47
CA LEU A 48 12.28 -4.72 -0.18
C LEU A 48 11.21 -5.80 -0.35
N SER A 49 10.98 -6.58 0.70
CA SER A 49 9.77 -7.39 0.77
C SER A 49 8.57 -6.51 1.13
N VAL A 50 7.37 -6.86 0.67
CA VAL A 50 6.14 -6.11 0.99
C VAL A 50 5.92 -5.89 2.48
N PRO A 51 6.10 -6.90 3.38
CA PRO A 51 5.97 -6.67 4.81
C PRO A 51 6.97 -5.64 5.34
N ARG A 52 8.20 -5.62 4.81
CA ARG A 52 9.24 -4.68 5.22
C ARG A 52 8.89 -3.27 4.75
N PHE A 53 8.50 -3.11 3.48
CA PHE A 53 8.06 -1.82 2.93
C PHE A 53 6.88 -1.22 3.69
N ILE A 54 5.83 -2.02 3.95
CA ILE A 54 4.65 -1.60 4.72
C ILE A 54 5.03 -1.21 6.16
N SER A 55 5.95 -1.95 6.79
CA SER A 55 6.44 -1.62 8.12
C SER A 55 7.22 -0.32 8.13
N THR A 56 8.01 -0.03 7.09
CA THR A 56 8.73 1.24 6.94
C THR A 56 7.74 2.41 6.86
N ILE A 57 6.72 2.32 5.98
CA ILE A 57 5.67 3.36 5.89
C ILE A 57 5.02 3.62 7.26
N TYR A 58 4.68 2.55 7.99
CA TYR A 58 4.06 2.68 9.31
C TYR A 58 4.97 3.45 10.28
N LYS A 59 6.26 3.10 10.33
CA LYS A 59 7.24 3.74 11.23
C LYS A 59 7.44 5.20 10.90
N GLU A 60 7.68 5.51 9.64
CA GLU A 60 7.87 6.90 9.19
C GLU A 60 6.62 7.75 9.48
N ALA A 61 5.42 7.21 9.19
CA ALA A 61 4.17 7.91 9.50
C ALA A 61 3.96 8.10 11.00
N LEU A 62 4.35 7.12 11.84
CA LEU A 62 4.29 7.21 13.29
C LEU A 62 5.28 8.24 13.84
N GLU A 63 6.51 8.25 13.33
CA GLU A 63 7.56 9.21 13.70
C GLU A 63 7.17 10.64 13.33
N HIS A 64 6.58 10.84 12.14
CA HIS A 64 6.17 12.17 11.66
C HIS A 64 4.91 12.70 12.35
N ASN A 65 3.90 11.85 12.59
CA ASN A 65 2.59 12.30 13.06
C ASN A 65 2.32 12.01 14.55
N GLY A 66 3.17 11.22 15.21
CA GLY A 66 2.99 10.77 16.59
C GLY A 66 2.00 9.61 16.77
N GLU A 67 1.08 9.44 15.83
CA GLU A 67 0.16 8.30 15.76
C GLU A 67 -0.16 7.91 14.32
N VAL A 68 -0.61 6.66 14.11
CA VAL A 68 -1.12 6.20 12.82
C VAL A 68 -2.55 5.72 13.02
N THR A 69 -3.50 6.62 12.79
CA THR A 69 -4.92 6.26 12.69
C THR A 69 -5.24 5.88 11.23
N ASN A 70 -6.07 4.85 11.04
CA ASN A 70 -6.52 4.41 9.72
C ASN A 70 -5.39 3.94 8.76
N PHE A 71 -4.56 3.00 9.21
CA PHE A 71 -3.42 2.48 8.45
C PHE A 71 -3.79 1.94 7.06
N ALA A 72 -4.95 1.30 6.91
CA ALA A 72 -5.40 0.82 5.60
C ALA A 72 -5.60 1.98 4.61
N SER A 73 -6.18 3.11 5.04
CA SER A 73 -6.30 4.29 4.17
C SER A 73 -4.96 4.93 3.86
N LEU A 74 -4.00 4.93 4.80
CA LEU A 74 -2.65 5.41 4.54
C LEU A 74 -2.01 4.65 3.37
N LEU A 75 -2.10 3.30 3.38
CA LEU A 75 -1.56 2.46 2.31
C LEU A 75 -2.26 2.71 0.97
N ARG A 76 -3.58 2.87 0.95
CA ARG A 76 -4.32 3.24 -0.28
C ARG A 76 -3.86 4.59 -0.83
N CYS A 77 -3.71 5.59 0.03
CA CYS A 77 -3.21 6.91 -0.35
C CYS A 77 -1.79 6.83 -0.89
N ALA A 78 -0.91 6.01 -0.31
CA ALA A 78 0.44 5.79 -0.82
C ALA A 78 0.43 5.23 -2.25
N CYS A 79 -0.43 4.25 -2.54
CA CYS A 79 -0.62 3.71 -3.89
C CYS A 79 -1.13 4.79 -4.88
N LEU A 80 -2.06 5.65 -4.45
CA LEU A 80 -2.55 6.75 -5.29
C LEU A 80 -1.47 7.80 -5.57
N ILE A 81 -0.58 8.08 -4.61
CA ILE A 81 0.56 8.98 -4.80
C ILE A 81 1.52 8.39 -5.83
N TYR A 82 1.86 7.11 -5.70
CA TYR A 82 2.68 6.38 -6.66
C TYR A 82 2.10 6.45 -8.08
N SER A 83 0.81 6.14 -8.23
CA SER A 83 0.12 6.17 -9.53
C SER A 83 0.09 7.58 -10.17
N ARG A 84 -0.02 8.64 -9.39
CA ARG A 84 -0.04 10.03 -9.89
C ARG A 84 1.34 10.55 -10.31
N LYS A 85 2.41 10.06 -9.67
CA LYS A 85 3.76 10.61 -9.80
C LYS A 85 4.84 9.51 -9.87
N PRO A 86 4.72 8.51 -10.78
CA PRO A 86 5.58 7.33 -10.74
C PRO A 86 7.07 7.69 -10.76
N GLN A 87 7.51 8.64 -11.58
CA GLN A 87 8.93 9.03 -11.64
C GLN A 87 9.45 9.81 -10.41
N GLU A 88 8.59 10.52 -9.68
CA GLU A 88 8.99 11.34 -8.52
C GLU A 88 9.03 10.48 -7.24
N THR A 89 8.11 9.52 -7.09
CA THR A 89 8.17 8.52 -6.01
C THR A 89 9.39 7.62 -6.10
N LEU A 90 9.89 7.35 -7.30
CA LEU A 90 11.04 6.46 -7.51
C LEU A 90 12.39 7.18 -7.40
N SER A 91 12.40 8.52 -7.43
CA SER A 91 13.61 9.35 -7.36
C SER A 91 13.78 10.10 -6.01
N THR A 92 12.73 10.15 -5.19
CA THR A 92 12.76 10.77 -3.84
C THR A 92 12.88 9.73 -2.72
N LEU A 93 13.11 8.46 -3.07
CA LEU A 93 13.27 7.32 -2.15
C LEU A 93 14.67 6.70 -2.28
#